data_AF-W1Y0H6-F1
#
_entry.id   AF-W1Y0H6-F1
#
_cell.length_a   1.000
_cell.length_b   1.000
_cell.length_c   1.000
_cell.angle_alpha   90.00
_cell.angle_beta   90.00
_cell.angle_gamma   90.00
#
_symmetry.space_group_name_H-M   'P 1'
#
loop_
_entity.id
_entity.type
_entity.pdbx_description
1 polymer ?
#
loop_
_entity_poly.entity_id
_entity_poly.type
_entity_poly.pdbx_seq_one_letter_code
_entity_poly.pdbx_strand_id
1 'polypeptide(L)'
;ATLIQTRHRIPETPLTEDQIIIFQVPIPEPLRFIEPRETETRTMHALEEYGVMQVKLYEDIARFGHIATTYAYPVKVNGRYVMDPSPIPKFDNPKMDMMPALQLFGAGREKRIYAVPPFTRV
;
A
#
# COMPACT_ATOMS: atom_id res chain seq x y z
N ALA A 1 -21.14 -6.87 -6.19
CA ALA A 1 -20.41 -8.16 -6.18
C ALA A 1 -20.02 -8.46 -4.74
N THR A 2 -19.93 -9.73 -4.34
CA THR A 2 -19.46 -10.12 -3.00
C THR A 2 -17.92 -10.24 -2.94
N LEU A 3 -17.31 -10.72 -4.03
CA LEU A 3 -15.86 -10.81 -4.22
C LEU A 3 -15.45 -9.97 -5.44
N ILE A 4 -14.45 -9.10 -5.29
CA ILE A 4 -13.95 -8.21 -6.34
C ILE A 4 -12.44 -8.42 -6.47
N GLN A 5 -11.97 -9.06 -7.53
CA GLN A 5 -10.55 -9.13 -7.82
C GLN A 5 -10.15 -7.98 -8.74
N THR A 6 -9.11 -7.22 -8.38
CA THR A 6 -8.69 -6.01 -9.10
C THR A 6 -7.19 -5.99 -9.40
N ARG A 7 -6.86 -5.25 -10.45
CA ARG A 7 -5.49 -4.85 -10.80
C ARG A 7 -5.47 -3.35 -11.04
N HIS A 8 -4.71 -2.62 -10.21
CA HIS A 8 -4.41 -1.18 -10.33
C HIS A 8 -5.56 -0.20 -10.06
N ARG A 9 -6.74 -0.63 -9.62
CA ARG A 9 -7.84 0.30 -9.35
C ARG A 9 -8.69 -0.10 -8.14
N ILE A 10 -9.19 0.90 -7.44
CA ILE A 10 -10.37 0.78 -6.57
C ILE A 10 -11.58 1.34 -7.33
N PRO A 11 -12.74 0.66 -7.35
CA PRO A 11 -13.94 1.19 -7.98
C PRO A 11 -14.29 2.61 -7.51
N GLU A 12 -14.93 3.40 -8.36
CA GLU A 12 -15.47 4.71 -7.95
C GLU A 12 -16.69 4.55 -7.03
N THR A 13 -17.49 3.51 -7.27
CA THR A 13 -18.62 3.18 -6.40
C THR A 13 -18.08 2.73 -5.03
N PRO A 14 -18.50 3.38 -3.92
CA PRO A 14 -18.08 2.98 -2.58
C PRO A 14 -18.41 1.51 -2.30
N LEU A 15 -17.44 0.80 -1.72
CA LEU A 15 -17.63 -0.59 -1.30
C LEU A 15 -18.41 -0.62 0.03
N THR A 16 -19.20 -1.68 0.20
CA THR A 16 -20.07 -1.87 1.37
C THR A 16 -19.58 -3.00 2.27
N GLU A 17 -20.24 -3.17 3.41
CA GLU A 17 -20.05 -4.33 4.27
C GLU A 17 -20.25 -5.65 3.48
N ASP A 18 -19.63 -6.72 3.99
CA ASP A 18 -19.59 -8.07 3.42
C ASP A 18 -18.96 -8.21 2.01
N GLN A 19 -18.48 -7.10 1.43
CA GLN A 19 -17.67 -7.14 0.22
C GLN A 19 -16.19 -7.39 0.55
N ILE A 20 -15.53 -8.13 -0.32
CA ILE A 20 -14.08 -8.37 -0.26
C ILE A 20 -13.47 -7.90 -1.58
N ILE A 21 -12.50 -6.98 -1.49
CA ILE A 21 -11.68 -6.58 -2.63
C ILE A 21 -10.29 -7.20 -2.51
N ILE A 22 -9.82 -7.83 -3.60
CA ILE A 22 -8.56 -8.57 -3.67
C ILE A 22 -7.65 -7.90 -4.70
N PHE A 23 -6.55 -7.34 -4.25
CA PHE A 23 -5.55 -6.64 -5.06
C PHE A 23 -4.46 -7.59 -5.55
N GLN A 24 -4.18 -7.53 -6.85
CA GLN A 24 -2.98 -8.13 -7.44
C GLN A 24 -1.76 -7.24 -7.21
N VAL A 25 -0.73 -7.79 -6.55
CA VAL A 25 0.47 -7.04 -6.14
C VAL A 25 1.72 -7.59 -6.83
N PRO A 26 2.46 -6.77 -7.62
CA PRO A 26 3.71 -7.21 -8.21
C PRO A 26 4.90 -7.14 -7.23
N ILE A 27 4.94 -6.12 -6.38
CA ILE A 27 5.98 -5.85 -5.38
C ILE A 27 5.26 -5.51 -4.07
N PRO A 28 5.31 -6.38 -3.04
CA PRO A 28 4.59 -6.17 -1.77
C PRO A 28 5.35 -5.31 -0.76
N GLU A 29 6.61 -4.99 -1.04
CA GLU A 29 7.53 -4.33 -0.13
C GLU A 29 7.63 -2.84 -0.49
N PRO A 30 7.02 -1.92 0.28
CA PRO A 30 7.03 -0.49 -0.03
C PRO A 30 8.44 0.11 0.01
N LEU A 31 9.39 -0.50 0.71
CA LEU A 31 10.78 -0.04 0.80
C LEU A 31 11.66 -0.57 -0.33
N ARG A 32 11.14 -1.43 -1.23
CA ARG A 32 11.96 -2.21 -2.18
C ARG A 32 12.87 -1.36 -3.08
N PHE A 33 12.41 -0.17 -3.46
CA PHE A 33 13.18 0.73 -4.33
C PHE A 33 14.24 1.55 -3.58
N ILE A 34 14.20 1.54 -2.24
CA ILE A 34 15.20 2.14 -1.36
C ILE A 34 16.20 1.07 -0.93
N GLU A 35 15.70 -0.09 -0.48
CA GLU A 35 16.50 -1.24 -0.06
C GLU A 35 16.03 -2.51 -0.80
N PRO A 36 16.85 -3.06 -1.72
CA PRO A 36 16.47 -4.22 -2.51
C PRO A 36 16.47 -5.54 -1.73
N ARG A 37 17.10 -5.63 -0.55
CA ARG A 37 17.25 -6.88 0.21
C ARG A 37 16.11 -7.08 1.20
N GLU A 38 15.40 -8.20 1.07
CA GLU A 38 14.32 -8.61 2.00
C GLU A 38 14.80 -8.81 3.44
N THR A 39 16.06 -9.20 3.66
CA THR A 39 16.63 -9.38 5.01
C THR A 39 16.66 -8.06 5.77
N GLU A 40 17.01 -6.98 5.08
CA GLU A 40 17.09 -5.64 5.63
C GLU A 40 15.70 -5.06 5.83
N THR A 41 14.86 -5.06 4.78
CA THR A 41 13.50 -4.47 4.89
C THR A 41 12.66 -5.17 5.96
N ARG A 42 12.78 -6.48 6.12
CA ARG A 42 12.14 -7.21 7.23
C ARG A 42 12.55 -6.68 8.60
N THR A 43 13.83 -6.41 8.79
CA THR A 43 14.35 -5.86 10.05
C THR A 43 13.82 -4.45 10.28
N MET A 44 13.81 -3.62 9.24
CA MET A 44 13.23 -2.27 9.30
C MET A 44 11.73 -2.31 9.66
N HIS A 45 10.97 -3.22 9.07
CA HIS A 45 9.57 -3.45 9.42
C HIS A 45 9.40 -3.95 10.87
N ALA A 46 10.32 -4.77 11.37
CA ALA A 46 10.28 -5.23 12.76
C ALA A 46 10.50 -4.07 13.74
N LEU A 47 11.45 -3.18 13.42
CA LEU A 47 11.88 -2.07 14.27
C LEU A 47 11.15 -0.74 14.01
N GLU A 48 10.23 -0.70 13.04
CA GLU A 48 9.50 0.52 12.63
C GLU A 48 10.42 1.63 12.06
N GLU A 49 11.50 1.24 11.39
CA GLU A 49 12.51 2.14 10.82
C GLU A 49 12.09 2.68 9.44
N TYR A 50 11.02 3.49 9.40
CA TYR A 50 10.47 4.04 8.16
C TYR A 50 11.02 5.41 7.75
N GLY A 51 12.03 5.93 8.45
CA GLY A 51 12.62 7.24 8.17
C GLY A 51 13.12 7.40 6.74
N VAL A 52 13.65 6.32 6.14
CA VAL A 52 14.16 6.33 4.76
C VAL A 52 13.07 6.66 3.72
N MET A 53 11.82 6.31 3.99
CA MET A 53 10.71 6.65 3.09
C MET A 53 10.46 8.16 3.07
N GLN A 54 10.54 8.81 4.24
CA GLN A 54 10.39 10.26 4.34
C GLN A 54 11.53 10.99 3.63
N VAL A 55 12.76 10.48 3.76
CA VAL A 55 13.93 11.01 3.03
C VAL A 55 13.67 10.96 1.53
N LYS A 56 13.25 9.81 0.99
CA LYS A 56 12.94 9.65 -0.43
C LYS A 56 11.87 10.64 -0.92
N LEU A 57 10.77 10.79 -0.16
CA LEU A 57 9.71 11.73 -0.53
C LEU A 57 10.20 13.18 -0.54
N TYR A 58 11.08 13.55 0.40
CA TYR A 58 11.66 14.88 0.46
C TYR A 58 12.65 15.13 -0.68
N GLU A 59 13.46 14.13 -1.07
CA GLU A 59 14.35 14.21 -2.23
C GLU A 59 13.60 14.48 -3.53
N ASP A 60 12.43 13.85 -3.73
CA ASP A 60 11.56 14.14 -4.88
C ASP A 60 11.15 15.61 -4.90
N ILE A 61 10.70 16.14 -3.75
CA ILE A 61 10.28 17.55 -3.62
C ILE A 61 11.46 18.48 -3.90
N ALA A 62 12.64 18.21 -3.32
CA ALA A 62 13.82 19.03 -3.51
C ALA A 62 14.28 19.05 -4.97
N ARG A 63 14.14 17.94 -5.69
CA ARG A 63 14.61 17.79 -7.07
C ARG A 63 13.61 18.26 -8.12
N PHE A 64 12.31 18.04 -7.89
CA PHE A 64 11.25 18.23 -8.90
C PHE A 64 10.16 19.22 -8.47
N GLY A 65 10.21 19.73 -7.24
CA GLY A 65 9.17 20.63 -6.67
C GLY A 65 7.88 19.92 -6.26
N HIS A 66 7.80 18.60 -6.43
CA HIS A 66 6.64 17.78 -6.06
C HIS A 66 7.07 16.31 -5.85
N ILE A 67 6.23 15.52 -5.19
CA ILE A 67 6.48 14.08 -5.01
C ILE A 67 6.29 13.36 -6.36
N ALA A 68 7.29 12.61 -6.79
CA ALA A 68 7.32 11.94 -8.09
C ALA A 68 6.55 10.60 -8.09
N THR A 69 6.29 10.02 -6.92
CA THR A 69 5.48 8.80 -6.79
C THR A 69 4.01 9.06 -7.16
N THR A 70 3.54 8.49 -8.27
CA THR A 70 2.18 8.70 -8.82
C THR A 70 1.21 7.53 -8.61
N TYR A 71 1.74 6.32 -8.43
CA TYR A 71 1.02 5.08 -8.13
C TYR A 71 1.83 4.27 -7.11
N ALA A 72 1.22 3.23 -6.52
CA ALA A 72 1.83 2.47 -5.42
C ALA A 72 2.37 3.39 -4.31
N TYR A 73 1.60 4.43 -4.00
CA TYR A 73 2.02 5.46 -3.05
C TYR A 73 1.93 4.90 -1.63
N PRO A 74 3.01 4.89 -0.83
CA PRO A 74 3.04 4.21 0.47
C PRO A 74 2.02 4.80 1.45
N VAL A 75 1.33 3.93 2.17
CA VAL A 75 0.33 4.28 3.19
C VAL A 75 0.73 3.77 4.57
N LYS A 76 0.17 4.34 5.65
CA LYS A 76 0.45 3.88 7.02
C LYS A 76 -0.80 3.26 7.64
N VAL A 77 -0.83 1.94 7.68
CA VAL A 77 -1.97 1.15 8.13
C VAL A 77 -1.99 1.05 9.65
N ASN A 78 -3.15 1.33 10.23
CA ASN A 78 -3.43 1.27 11.67
C ASN A 78 -2.38 2.01 12.51
N GLY A 79 -1.87 3.13 12.00
CA GLY A 79 -0.87 3.95 12.67
C GLY A 79 0.54 3.35 12.78
N ARG A 80 0.77 2.11 12.30
CA ARG A 80 2.00 1.36 12.55
C ARG A 80 2.74 0.97 11.26
N TYR A 81 2.20 0.05 10.47
CA TYR A 81 2.93 -0.50 9.32
C TYR A 81 2.85 0.43 8.10
N VAL A 82 3.99 0.74 7.49
CA VAL A 82 4.01 1.25 6.12
C VAL A 82 3.70 0.10 5.16
N MET A 83 2.83 0.32 4.18
CA MET A 83 2.32 -0.71 3.27
C MET A 83 2.32 -0.22 1.81
N ASP A 84 2.61 -1.13 0.87
CA ASP A 84 2.37 -0.94 -0.55
C ASP A 84 0.88 -1.22 -0.86
N PRO A 85 0.09 -0.24 -1.36
CA PRO A 85 -1.34 -0.41 -1.62
C PRO A 85 -1.62 -1.09 -2.98
N SER A 86 -0.67 -1.84 -3.54
CA SER A 86 -0.63 -2.30 -4.92
C SER A 86 -0.45 -1.13 -5.92
N PRO A 87 -0.33 -1.38 -7.24
CA PRO A 87 -0.10 -0.33 -8.24
C PRO A 87 -1.36 0.51 -8.53
N ILE A 88 -2.18 0.80 -7.51
CA ILE A 88 -3.26 1.77 -7.63
C ILE A 88 -2.68 3.18 -7.79
N PRO A 89 -3.35 4.06 -8.55
CA PRO A 89 -2.96 5.47 -8.59
C PRO A 89 -3.12 6.07 -7.19
N LYS A 90 -2.28 7.05 -6.83
CA LYS A 90 -2.40 7.76 -5.54
C LYS A 90 -3.79 8.38 -5.30
N PHE A 91 -4.55 8.60 -6.38
CA PHE A 91 -5.95 9.03 -6.35
C PHE A 91 -6.87 8.04 -5.62
N ASP A 92 -6.58 6.74 -5.70
CA ASP A 92 -7.40 5.71 -5.06
C ASP A 92 -7.03 5.50 -3.57
N ASN A 93 -5.86 5.97 -3.10
CA ASN A 93 -5.44 5.80 -1.69
C ASN A 93 -6.48 6.30 -0.66
N PRO A 94 -7.11 7.48 -0.80
CA PRO A 94 -8.11 7.95 0.15
C PRO A 94 -9.33 7.03 0.30
N LYS A 95 -9.61 6.19 -0.72
CA LYS A 95 -10.73 5.23 -0.66
C LYS A 95 -10.46 4.07 0.30
N MET A 96 -9.19 3.85 0.69
CA MET A 96 -8.79 2.77 1.59
C MET A 96 -9.05 3.09 3.06
N ASP A 97 -9.04 4.38 3.44
CA ASP A 97 -9.22 4.83 4.81
C ASP A 97 -10.64 4.56 5.29
N MET A 98 -10.77 3.87 6.42
CA MET A 98 -12.05 3.55 7.07
C MET A 98 -13.06 2.85 6.14
N MET A 99 -12.59 2.11 5.12
CA MET A 99 -13.44 1.40 4.17
C MET A 99 -14.27 0.30 4.86
N PRO A 100 -15.58 0.14 4.56
CA PRO A 100 -16.40 -0.93 5.13
C PRO A 100 -16.06 -2.35 4.64
N ALA A 101 -15.47 -2.46 3.44
CA ALA A 101 -15.11 -3.74 2.82
C ALA A 101 -13.73 -4.24 3.29
N LEU A 102 -13.55 -5.56 3.31
CA LEU A 102 -12.26 -6.19 3.59
C LEU A 102 -11.33 -6.05 2.37
N GLN A 103 -10.09 -5.62 2.60
CA GLN A 103 -9.08 -5.47 1.56
C GLN A 103 -8.00 -6.54 1.74
N LEU A 104 -7.80 -7.39 0.72
CA LEU A 104 -6.77 -8.43 0.70
C LEU A 104 -5.78 -8.16 -0.42
N PHE A 105 -4.50 -8.39 -0.16
CA PHE A 105 -3.42 -8.11 -1.10
C PHE A 105 -2.60 -9.36 -1.33
N GLY A 106 -2.47 -9.77 -2.60
CA GLY A 106 -1.78 -11.00 -2.98
C GLY A 106 -0.61 -10.75 -3.92
N ALA A 107 0.61 -11.01 -3.43
CA ALA A 107 1.83 -11.03 -4.24
C ALA A 107 2.31 -12.46 -4.46
N GLY A 108 1.79 -13.11 -5.50
CA GLY A 108 2.05 -14.53 -5.77
C GLY A 108 3.52 -14.84 -6.06
N ARG A 109 4.19 -14.01 -6.88
CA ARG A 109 5.61 -14.18 -7.23
C ARG A 109 6.54 -13.99 -6.02
N GLU A 110 6.22 -13.04 -5.16
CA GLU A 110 7.01 -12.66 -3.97
C GLU A 110 6.60 -13.44 -2.71
N LYS A 111 5.58 -14.30 -2.81
CA LYS A 111 5.06 -15.14 -1.71
C LYS A 111 4.68 -14.31 -0.47
N ARG A 112 3.88 -13.27 -0.65
CA ARG A 112 3.34 -12.44 0.45
C ARG A 112 1.83 -12.27 0.32
N ILE A 113 1.17 -12.26 1.47
CA ILE A 113 -0.24 -11.89 1.64
C ILE A 113 -0.30 -10.91 2.79
N TYR A 114 -1.10 -9.85 2.64
CA TYR A 114 -1.40 -8.89 3.69
C TYR A 114 -2.82 -8.38 3.53
N ALA A 115 -3.33 -7.70 4.55
CA ALA A 115 -4.73 -7.30 4.61
C ALA A 115 -4.88 -5.95 5.33
N VAL A 116 -5.94 -5.23 4.95
CA VAL A 116 -6.47 -4.11 5.71
C VAL A 116 -7.90 -4.49 6.12
N PRO A 117 -8.15 -4.71 7.43
CA PRO A 117 -9.49 -4.98 7.91
C PRO A 117 -10.46 -3.82 7.63
N PRO A 118 -11.78 -4.07 7.59
CA PRO A 118 -12.78 -3.02 7.57
C PRO A 118 -12.54 -1.96 8.64
N PHE A 119 -12.86 -0.71 8.32
CA PHE A 119 -12.78 0.43 9.24
C PHE A 119 -11.39 0.65 9.85
N THR A 120 -10.33 0.33 9.11
CA THR A 120 -8.94 0.58 9.53
C THR A 120 -8.45 1.92 8.98
N ARG A 121 -7.68 2.65 9.80
CA ARG A 121 -6.99 3.88 9.37
C ARG A 121 -5.89 3.54 8.36
N VAL A 122 -5.85 4.23 7.23
CA VAL A 122 -4.85 4.05 6.15
C VAL A 122 -4.29 5.39 5.70
#